data_AF-A0A532T6Z0-F1
#
_entry.id   AF-A0A532T6Z0-F1
#
_cell.length_a   1.000
_cell.length_b   1.000
_cell.length_c   1.000
_cell.angle_alpha   90.00
_cell.angle_beta   90.00
_cell.angle_gamma   90.00
#
_symmetry.space_group_name_H-M   'P 1'
#
loop_
_entity.id
_entity.type
_entity.pdbx_description
1 polymer ?
#
loop_
_entity_poly.entity_id
_entity_poly.type
_entity_poly.pdbx_seq_one_letter_code
_entity_poly.pdbx_strand_id
1 'polypeptide(L)'
;MTSTEIKISKNLENGIEFTCQMCGNCCRGFDEGEVYLYKEDILRLAKFLNIKGANALKNFAKKYAKIINDSFFWKEPGAQRGKTYRFKTLGFRFTGKDEHCHFLKDNICSVHEARPFQCRSFPFWQMMVSSRKNFEGYTKKCKGLQVLKGKSYTKEEILNWAKKEYEIEKKFFLEMKQNKFNILKVYPFLSKEMLEE
;
A
#
# COMPACT_ATOMS: atom_id res chain seq x y z
N MET A 1 -9.25 8.71 -12.04
CA MET A 1 -10.71 8.51 -12.06
C MET A 1 -11.26 9.03 -10.73
N THR A 2 -12.20 9.98 -10.74
CA THR A 2 -12.87 10.54 -9.54
C THR A 2 -14.06 9.71 -9.05
N SER A 3 -14.36 8.59 -9.71
CA SER A 3 -15.50 7.77 -9.32
C SER A 3 -15.12 6.93 -8.10
N THR A 4 -15.85 7.13 -7.01
CA THR A 4 -15.89 6.21 -5.86
C THR A 4 -16.52 4.85 -6.22
N GLU A 5 -17.13 4.76 -7.40
CA GLU A 5 -17.71 3.52 -7.91
C GLU A 5 -16.61 2.64 -8.52
N ILE A 6 -16.21 1.64 -7.76
CA ILE A 6 -15.25 0.62 -8.19
C ILE A 6 -16.02 -0.45 -8.94
N LYS A 7 -15.83 -0.51 -10.26
CA LYS A 7 -16.38 -1.58 -11.09
C LYS A 7 -15.64 -2.88 -10.77
N ILE A 8 -16.34 -3.89 -10.26
CA ILE A 8 -15.73 -5.20 -10.03
C ILE A 8 -15.52 -5.97 -11.35
N SER A 9 -14.43 -6.72 -11.45
CA SER A 9 -14.15 -7.60 -12.59
C SER A 9 -14.84 -8.95 -12.44
N LYS A 10 -15.11 -9.61 -13.58
CA LYS A 10 -15.81 -10.91 -13.66
C LYS A 10 -15.22 -12.00 -12.76
N ASN A 11 -13.90 -12.01 -12.57
CA ASN A 11 -13.23 -13.01 -11.72
C ASN A 11 -13.58 -12.90 -10.23
N LEU A 12 -14.11 -11.75 -9.80
CA LEU A 12 -14.39 -11.44 -8.39
C LEU A 12 -15.89 -11.21 -8.13
N GLU A 13 -16.73 -11.26 -9.16
CA GLU A 13 -18.18 -10.99 -9.07
C GLU A 13 -18.89 -11.91 -8.07
N ASN A 14 -18.44 -13.16 -7.94
CA ASN A 14 -18.99 -14.16 -7.04
C ASN A 14 -18.22 -14.29 -5.72
N GLY A 15 -17.28 -13.37 -5.44
CA GLY A 15 -16.32 -13.55 -4.34
C GLY A 15 -15.20 -14.54 -4.67
N ILE A 16 -14.25 -14.69 -3.76
CA ILE A 16 -13.14 -15.67 -3.85
C ILE A 16 -12.74 -16.19 -2.47
N GLU A 17 -12.09 -17.35 -2.44
CA GLU A 17 -11.30 -17.77 -1.29
C GLU A 17 -9.84 -17.35 -1.45
N PHE A 18 -9.26 -16.81 -0.39
CA PHE A 18 -7.86 -16.42 -0.41
C PHE A 18 -7.25 -16.42 0.99
N THR A 19 -6.01 -16.90 1.08
CA THR A 19 -5.13 -16.64 2.22
C THR A 19 -3.70 -16.57 1.72
N CYS A 20 -2.92 -15.63 2.28
CA CYS A 20 -1.49 -15.54 1.98
C CYS A 20 -0.80 -16.85 2.37
N GLN A 21 -0.16 -17.51 1.41
CA GLN A 21 0.55 -18.78 1.64
C GLN A 21 1.94 -18.59 2.26
N MET A 22 2.26 -17.38 2.74
CA MET A 22 3.55 -17.00 3.34
C MET A 22 4.79 -17.45 2.53
N CYS A 23 4.67 -17.48 1.20
CA CYS A 23 5.70 -18.04 0.32
C CYS A 23 6.89 -17.11 0.03
N GLY A 24 6.84 -15.85 0.48
CA GLY A 24 7.88 -14.85 0.26
C GLY A 24 7.90 -14.19 -1.13
N ASN A 25 7.18 -14.73 -2.13
CA ASN A 25 7.23 -14.24 -3.51
C ASN A 25 6.93 -12.73 -3.66
N CYS A 26 5.84 -12.24 -3.06
CA CYS A 26 5.47 -10.82 -3.15
C CYS A 26 6.32 -9.89 -2.26
N CYS A 27 7.22 -10.46 -1.46
CA CYS A 27 8.13 -9.72 -0.60
C CYS A 27 9.52 -9.53 -1.25
N ARG A 28 9.67 -9.86 -2.55
CA ARG A 28 10.89 -9.78 -3.36
C ARG A 28 10.59 -9.17 -4.72
N GLY A 29 11.63 -8.76 -5.43
CA GLY A 29 11.57 -8.42 -6.86
C GLY A 29 10.70 -7.20 -7.14
N PHE A 30 11.25 -6.02 -6.85
CA PHE A 30 10.50 -4.78 -6.84
C PHE A 30 10.53 -3.99 -8.15
N ASP A 31 10.80 -4.66 -9.26
CA ASP A 31 10.64 -4.12 -10.60
C ASP A 31 9.14 -3.86 -10.96
N GLU A 32 8.20 -4.21 -10.08
CA GLU A 32 6.76 -4.29 -10.39
C GLU A 32 5.85 -3.24 -9.71
N GLY A 33 6.39 -2.33 -8.89
CA GLY A 33 5.62 -1.24 -8.29
C GLY A 33 6.02 -0.92 -6.86
N GLU A 34 5.27 -0.06 -6.16
CA GLU A 34 5.58 0.43 -4.81
C GLU A 34 4.72 -0.25 -3.71
N VAL A 35 5.24 -0.38 -2.47
CA VAL A 35 4.44 -0.67 -1.26
C VAL A 35 4.34 0.62 -0.47
N TYR A 36 3.19 1.28 -0.56
CA TYR A 36 2.92 2.55 0.09
C TYR A 36 2.84 2.39 1.62
N LEU A 37 3.33 3.41 2.31
CA LEU A 37 3.34 3.53 3.76
C LEU A 37 2.56 4.77 4.18
N TYR A 38 1.38 4.58 4.76
CA TYR A 38 0.63 5.68 5.37
C TYR A 38 0.86 5.73 6.88
N LYS A 39 0.37 6.79 7.52
CA LYS A 39 0.57 7.06 8.95
C LYS A 39 0.17 5.86 9.81
N GLU A 40 -0.99 5.27 9.52
CA GLU A 40 -1.53 4.13 10.24
C GLU A 40 -0.71 2.85 10.03
N ASP A 41 0.00 2.71 8.91
CA ASP A 41 0.92 1.59 8.67
C ASP A 41 2.19 1.73 9.51
N ILE A 42 2.76 2.93 9.53
CA ILE A 42 3.94 3.26 10.32
C ILE A 42 3.64 3.05 11.82
N LEU A 43 2.50 3.53 12.31
CA LEU A 43 2.10 3.33 13.71
C LEU A 43 1.92 1.85 14.06
N ARG A 44 1.38 1.04 13.15
CA ARG A 44 1.17 -0.40 13.36
C ARG A 44 2.49 -1.15 13.42
N LEU A 45 3.40 -0.87 12.48
CA LEU A 45 4.74 -1.46 12.45
C LEU A 45 5.54 -1.03 13.67
N ALA A 46 5.53 0.26 14.02
CA ALA A 46 6.21 0.79 15.20
C ALA A 46 5.71 0.12 16.48
N LYS A 47 4.39 -0.03 16.64
CA LYS A 47 3.79 -0.75 17.78
C LYS A 47 4.27 -2.21 17.84
N PHE A 48 4.22 -2.92 16.72
CA PHE A 48 4.63 -4.32 16.65
C PHE A 48 6.12 -4.52 16.95
N LEU A 49 6.97 -3.59 16.51
CA LEU A 49 8.41 -3.62 16.71
C LEU A 49 8.85 -2.96 18.03
N ASN A 50 7.89 -2.56 18.88
CA ASN A 50 8.13 -1.85 20.15
C ASN A 50 9.01 -0.59 19.99
N ILE A 51 8.82 0.14 18.90
CA ILE A 51 9.53 1.39 18.60
C ILE A 51 8.81 2.53 19.31
N LYS A 52 9.53 3.21 20.20
CA LYS A 52 8.99 4.28 21.05
C LYS A 52 9.87 5.53 20.97
N GLY A 53 9.22 6.69 20.91
CA GLY A 53 9.89 7.99 20.87
C GLY A 53 10.29 8.45 19.47
N ALA A 54 10.44 9.77 19.33
CA ALA A 54 10.70 10.43 18.05
C ALA A 54 12.01 9.97 17.38
N ASN A 55 13.08 9.79 18.16
CA ASN A 55 14.37 9.34 17.63
C ASN A 55 14.32 7.91 17.09
N ALA A 56 13.65 7.00 17.80
CA ALA A 56 13.49 5.62 17.33
C ALA A 56 12.61 5.56 16.07
N LEU A 57 11.57 6.39 15.99
CA LEU A 57 10.72 6.50 14.79
C LEU A 57 11.47 7.10 13.59
N LYS A 58 12.34 8.08 13.82
CA LYS A 58 13.25 8.63 12.81
C LYS A 58 14.19 7.55 12.27
N ASN A 59 14.81 6.77 13.15
CA ASN A 59 15.69 5.66 12.76
C ASN A 59 14.92 4.57 12.01
N PHE A 60 13.68 4.28 12.42
CA PHE A 60 12.78 3.40 11.69
C PHE A 60 12.52 3.90 10.27
N ALA A 61 12.15 5.17 10.12
CA ALA A 61 11.88 5.75 8.80
C ALA A 61 13.12 5.70 7.89
N LYS A 62 14.30 6.08 8.41
CA LYS A 62 15.57 5.99 7.67
C LYS A 62 15.87 4.57 7.18
N LYS A 63 15.61 3.57 8.02
CA LYS A 63 15.94 2.17 7.70
C LYS A 63 14.92 1.51 6.78
N TYR A 64 13.63 1.73 7.01
CA TYR A 64 12.56 0.92 6.42
C TYR A 64 11.68 1.66 5.42
N ALA A 65 11.79 2.99 5.32
CA ALA A 65 11.02 3.78 4.37
C ALA A 65 11.94 4.49 3.37
N LYS A 66 11.34 4.83 2.23
CA LYS A 66 11.91 5.71 1.21
C LYS A 66 10.86 6.74 0.82
N ILE A 67 11.30 7.91 0.39
CA ILE A 67 10.40 8.92 -0.17
C ILE A 67 10.22 8.61 -1.65
N ILE A 68 8.97 8.59 -2.11
CA ILE A 68 8.63 8.32 -3.51
C ILE A 68 7.70 9.41 -4.04
N ASN A 69 7.68 9.58 -5.35
CA ASN A 69 6.73 10.45 -6.02
C ASN A 69 5.44 9.69 -6.31
N ASP A 70 4.32 10.33 -6.06
CA ASP A 70 3.00 9.78 -6.32
C ASP A 70 2.10 10.86 -6.93
N SER A 71 0.94 10.45 -7.43
CA SER A 71 -0.03 11.36 -7.99
C SER A 71 -1.47 10.98 -7.66
N PHE A 72 -2.29 11.99 -7.41
CA PHE A 72 -3.71 11.81 -7.11
C PHE A 72 -4.57 12.72 -7.97
N PHE A 73 -5.57 12.14 -8.62
CA PHE A 73 -6.54 12.91 -9.40
C PHE A 73 -7.66 13.42 -8.50
N TRP A 74 -7.81 14.74 -8.42
CA TRP A 74 -8.81 15.37 -7.56
C TRP A 74 -9.58 16.46 -8.32
N LYS A 75 -10.90 16.46 -8.11
CA LYS A 75 -11.81 17.51 -8.57
C LYS A 75 -12.33 18.23 -7.33
N GLU A 76 -11.98 19.51 -7.20
CA GLU A 76 -12.48 20.32 -6.09
C GLU A 76 -14.00 20.46 -6.14
N PRO A 77 -14.68 20.56 -4.99
CA PRO A 77 -16.09 20.92 -4.94
C PRO A 77 -16.35 22.20 -5.73
N GLY A 78 -17.32 22.17 -6.66
CA GLY A 78 -17.66 23.30 -7.52
C GLY A 78 -16.72 23.56 -8.70
N ALA A 79 -15.60 22.84 -8.84
CA ALA A 79 -14.72 23.01 -9.99
C ALA A 79 -15.34 22.42 -11.27
N GLN A 80 -15.13 23.07 -12.41
CA GLN A 80 -15.57 22.56 -13.72
C GLN A 80 -14.80 21.29 -14.09
N ARG A 81 -13.48 21.26 -13.86
CA ARG A 81 -12.57 20.16 -14.19
C ARG A 81 -11.73 19.71 -13.01
N GLY A 82 -11.44 18.40 -12.95
CA GLY A 82 -10.43 17.85 -12.05
C GLY A 82 -9.03 17.99 -12.61
N LYS A 83 -8.02 17.79 -11.77
CA LYS A 83 -6.62 17.74 -12.19
C LYS A 83 -5.83 16.72 -11.38
N THR A 84 -4.69 16.30 -11.92
CA THR A 84 -3.75 15.44 -11.22
C THR A 84 -2.76 16.27 -10.42
N TYR A 85 -2.65 15.97 -9.14
CA TYR A 85 -1.64 16.54 -8.24
C TYR A 85 -0.50 15.56 -8.11
N ARG A 86 0.74 16.04 -8.16
CA ARG A 86 1.95 15.24 -7.89
C ARG A 86 2.52 15.66 -6.55
N PHE A 87 2.88 14.70 -5.71
CA PHE A 87 3.41 14.95 -4.36
C PHE A 87 4.32 13.82 -3.91
N LYS A 88 5.05 14.06 -2.82
CA LYS A 88 5.88 13.05 -2.17
C LYS A 88 5.04 12.22 -1.20
N THR A 89 5.26 10.91 -1.15
CA THR A 89 4.71 9.98 -0.16
C THR A 89 5.80 9.04 0.34
N LEU A 90 5.46 8.08 1.20
CA LEU A 90 6.37 7.07 1.70
C LEU A 90 6.09 5.71 1.03
N GLY A 91 7.15 5.06 0.59
CA GLY A 91 7.17 3.66 0.20
C GLY A 91 8.06 2.84 1.14
N PHE A 92 7.89 1.52 1.15
CA PHE A 92 8.86 0.64 1.78
C PHE A 92 10.21 0.73 1.09
N ARG A 93 11.27 0.75 1.89
CA ARG A 93 12.61 0.47 1.40
C ARG A 93 12.79 -1.05 1.30
N PHE A 94 13.18 -1.51 0.12
CA PHE A 94 13.64 -2.88 -0.11
C PHE A 94 15.17 -2.90 -0.06
N THR A 95 15.75 -4.08 0.14
CA THR A 95 17.21 -4.24 0.36
C THR A 95 17.72 -5.51 -0.30
N GLY A 96 19.03 -5.66 -0.35
CA GLY A 96 19.70 -6.80 -0.99
C GLY A 96 19.67 -6.74 -2.52
N LYS A 97 20.37 -7.69 -3.15
CA LYS A 97 20.47 -7.78 -4.61
C LYS A 97 19.17 -8.24 -5.29
N ASP A 98 18.34 -8.98 -4.57
CA ASP A 98 17.03 -9.47 -5.04
C ASP A 98 15.87 -8.52 -4.65
N GLU A 99 16.20 -7.32 -4.15
CA GLU A 99 15.24 -6.30 -3.70
C GLU A 99 14.13 -6.89 -2.83
N HIS A 100 14.50 -7.44 -1.68
CA HIS A 100 13.55 -8.03 -0.74
C HIS A 100 13.16 -7.08 0.39
N CYS A 101 11.98 -7.32 0.95
CA CYS A 101 11.49 -6.59 2.11
C CYS A 101 12.35 -6.90 3.33
N HIS A 102 12.73 -5.87 4.09
CA HIS A 102 13.52 -6.00 5.33
C HIS A 102 12.93 -6.96 6.38
N PHE A 103 11.63 -7.23 6.32
CA PHE A 103 10.93 -8.11 7.26
C PHE A 103 10.73 -9.53 6.72
N LEU A 104 11.37 -9.89 5.61
CA LEU A 104 11.36 -11.25 5.09
C LEU A 104 12.52 -12.05 5.71
N LYS A 105 12.21 -12.88 6.71
CA LYS A 105 13.17 -13.72 7.43
C LYS A 105 12.88 -15.19 7.15
N ASP A 106 13.89 -15.97 6.76
CA ASP A 106 13.73 -17.39 6.43
C ASP A 106 12.59 -17.64 5.42
N ASN A 107 12.45 -16.70 4.47
CA ASN A 107 11.38 -16.65 3.46
C ASN A 107 9.95 -16.45 4.01
N ILE A 108 9.81 -16.03 5.26
CA ILE A 108 8.56 -15.77 5.96
C ILE A 108 8.48 -14.30 6.39
N CYS A 109 7.30 -13.70 6.27
CA CYS A 109 7.08 -12.32 6.71
C CYS A 109 7.06 -12.25 8.25
N SER A 110 8.10 -11.68 8.85
CA SER A 110 8.25 -11.56 10.30
C SER A 110 7.31 -10.54 10.96
N VAL A 111 6.58 -9.76 10.15
CA VAL A 111 5.61 -8.74 10.61
C VAL A 111 4.21 -9.01 10.05
N HIS A 112 3.86 -10.28 9.78
CA HIS A 112 2.61 -10.65 9.10
C HIS A 112 1.36 -9.99 9.73
N GLU A 113 1.28 -9.95 11.06
CA GLU A 113 0.17 -9.34 11.79
C GLU A 113 0.16 -7.80 11.74
N ALA A 114 1.33 -7.20 11.54
CA ALA A 114 1.52 -5.75 11.51
C ALA A 114 1.70 -5.19 10.09
N ARG A 115 1.44 -6.01 9.08
CA ARG A 115 1.63 -5.64 7.67
C ARG A 115 0.96 -4.30 7.32
N PRO A 116 1.54 -3.57 6.36
CA PRO A 116 0.93 -2.38 5.78
C PRO A 116 -0.43 -2.69 5.18
N PHE A 117 -1.24 -1.65 4.95
CA PHE A 117 -2.55 -1.81 4.33
C PHE A 117 -2.46 -2.53 2.98
N GLN A 118 -1.60 -2.08 2.08
CA GLN A 118 -1.46 -2.68 0.74
C GLN A 118 -1.08 -4.17 0.79
N CYS A 119 -0.18 -4.57 1.70
CA CYS A 119 0.17 -5.99 1.88
C CYS A 119 -0.96 -6.84 2.48
N ARG A 120 -1.88 -6.23 3.23
CA ARG A 120 -3.05 -6.92 3.83
C ARG A 120 -4.24 -6.96 2.90
N SER A 121 -4.41 -5.93 2.08
CA SER A 121 -5.53 -5.80 1.15
C SER A 121 -5.33 -6.65 -0.10
N PHE A 122 -4.11 -7.09 -0.43
CA PHE A 122 -3.88 -8.03 -1.54
C PHE A 122 -4.78 -9.28 -1.39
N PRO A 123 -5.51 -9.71 -2.43
CA PRO A 123 -5.45 -9.30 -3.84
C PRO A 123 -6.48 -8.24 -4.26
N PHE A 124 -7.02 -7.48 -3.31
CA PHE A 124 -8.17 -6.57 -3.47
C PHE A 124 -7.78 -5.11 -3.66
N TRP A 125 -6.62 -4.83 -4.26
CA TRP A 125 -6.26 -3.49 -4.72
C TRP A 125 -7.25 -3.03 -5.79
N GLN A 126 -7.60 -1.75 -5.82
CA GLN A 126 -8.55 -1.18 -6.78
C GLN A 126 -8.18 -1.55 -8.23
N MET A 127 -6.89 -1.52 -8.57
CA MET A 127 -6.39 -1.89 -9.90
C MET A 127 -6.58 -3.37 -10.25
N MET A 128 -6.57 -4.26 -9.25
CA MET A 128 -6.80 -5.69 -9.44
C MET A 128 -8.29 -5.99 -9.46
N VAL A 129 -9.05 -5.37 -8.54
CA VAL A 129 -10.50 -5.53 -8.45
C VAL A 129 -11.19 -5.08 -9.74
N SER A 130 -10.73 -3.98 -10.32
CA SER A 130 -11.34 -3.38 -11.51
C SER A 130 -10.87 -3.91 -12.86
N SER A 131 -9.82 -4.74 -12.88
CA SER A 131 -9.20 -5.21 -14.12
C SER A 131 -8.94 -6.70 -14.06
N ARG A 132 -9.71 -7.45 -14.86
CA ARG A 132 -9.50 -8.88 -15.09
C ARG A 132 -8.05 -9.18 -15.51
N LYS A 133 -7.50 -8.38 -16.42
CA LYS A 133 -6.12 -8.53 -16.90
C LYS A 133 -5.11 -8.42 -15.74
N ASN A 134 -5.29 -7.43 -14.86
CA ASN A 134 -4.38 -7.27 -13.72
C ASN A 134 -4.53 -8.44 -12.75
N PHE A 135 -5.76 -8.81 -12.41
CA PHE A 135 -6.02 -9.95 -11.54
C PHE A 135 -5.35 -11.23 -12.05
N GLU A 136 -5.57 -11.60 -13.33
CA GLU A 136 -4.95 -12.75 -13.97
C GLU A 136 -3.42 -12.66 -14.02
N GLY A 137 -2.87 -11.46 -14.25
CA GLY A 137 -1.43 -11.21 -14.23
C GLY A 137 -0.79 -11.52 -12.86
N TYR A 138 -1.40 -11.03 -11.79
CA TYR A 138 -0.94 -11.29 -10.42
C TYR A 138 -1.19 -12.74 -9.98
N THR A 139 -2.27 -13.38 -10.44
CA THR A 139 -2.53 -14.80 -10.18
C THR A 139 -1.38 -15.69 -10.62
N LYS A 140 -0.74 -15.39 -11.76
CA LYS A 140 0.41 -16.16 -12.25
C LYS A 140 1.61 -16.16 -11.30
N LYS A 141 1.75 -15.13 -10.46
CA LYS A 141 2.89 -14.93 -9.55
C LYS A 141 2.60 -15.29 -8.10
N CYS A 142 1.32 -15.52 -7.76
CA CYS A 142 0.88 -15.75 -6.40
C CYS A 142 0.30 -17.15 -6.19
N LYS A 143 0.99 -17.97 -5.40
CA LYS A 143 0.54 -19.32 -5.02
C LYS A 143 -0.87 -19.32 -4.40
N GLY A 144 -1.19 -18.31 -3.58
CA GLY A 144 -2.51 -18.20 -2.93
C GLY A 144 -3.65 -17.97 -3.92
N LEU A 145 -3.42 -17.18 -4.98
CA LEU A 145 -4.40 -16.96 -6.03
C LEU A 145 -4.52 -18.14 -7.02
N GLN A 146 -3.49 -18.99 -7.11
CA GLN A 146 -3.54 -20.20 -7.94
C GLN A 146 -4.35 -21.32 -7.27
N VAL A 147 -4.29 -21.39 -5.94
CA VAL A 147 -4.94 -22.44 -5.16
C VAL A 147 -6.34 -22.04 -4.70
N LEU A 148 -6.59 -20.74 -4.47
CA LEU A 148 -7.87 -20.19 -4.01
C LEU A 148 -8.45 -20.95 -2.81
N LYS A 149 -7.67 -21.05 -1.73
CA LYS A 149 -8.07 -21.66 -0.46
C LYS A 149 -7.89 -20.69 0.70
N GLY A 150 -8.70 -20.88 1.73
CA GLY A 150 -8.58 -20.19 3.01
C GLY A 150 -9.84 -19.38 3.32
N LYS A 151 -9.68 -18.15 3.83
CA LYS A 151 -10.83 -17.29 4.12
C LYS A 151 -11.62 -17.00 2.84
N SER A 152 -12.94 -17.20 2.90
CA SER A 152 -13.88 -16.75 1.88
C SER A 152 -14.14 -15.24 2.00
N TYR A 153 -14.13 -14.55 0.86
CA TYR A 153 -14.45 -13.14 0.74
C TYR A 153 -15.59 -12.95 -0.23
N THR A 154 -16.66 -12.30 0.24
CA THR A 154 -17.80 -11.90 -0.59
C THR A 154 -17.43 -10.75 -1.52
N LYS A 155 -18.21 -10.56 -2.60
CA LYS A 155 -18.10 -9.38 -3.47
C LYS A 155 -18.12 -8.06 -2.69
N GLU A 156 -18.96 -7.97 -1.67
CA GLU A 156 -19.05 -6.78 -0.83
C GLU A 156 -17.77 -6.52 -0.02
N GLU A 157 -17.22 -7.55 0.62
CA GLU A 157 -15.95 -7.43 1.35
C GLU A 157 -14.79 -7.02 0.43
N ILE A 158 -14.73 -7.58 -0.78
CA ILE A 158 -13.73 -7.23 -1.80
C ILE A 158 -13.84 -5.74 -2.17
N LEU A 159 -15.05 -5.27 -2.46
CA LEU A 159 -15.30 -3.85 -2.76
C LEU A 159 -14.96 -2.96 -1.57
N ASN A 160 -15.21 -3.40 -0.34
CA ASN A 160 -14.88 -2.64 0.87
C ASN A 160 -13.36 -2.49 1.04
N TRP A 161 -12.57 -3.52 0.76
CA TRP A 161 -11.10 -3.41 0.74
C TRP A 161 -10.61 -2.41 -0.31
N ALA A 162 -11.11 -2.50 -1.54
CA ALA A 162 -10.71 -1.59 -2.62
C ALA A 162 -11.14 -0.14 -2.35
N LYS A 163 -12.34 0.08 -1.78
CA LYS A 163 -12.79 1.42 -1.36
C LYS A 163 -11.91 1.99 -0.25
N LYS A 164 -11.50 1.15 0.70
CA LYS A 164 -10.66 1.57 1.81
C LYS A 164 -9.26 2.02 1.36
N GLU A 165 -8.71 1.40 0.32
CA GLU A 165 -7.49 1.88 -0.34
C GLU A 165 -7.64 3.33 -0.80
N TYR A 166 -8.66 3.60 -1.63
CA TYR A 166 -8.95 4.94 -2.13
C TYR A 166 -9.19 5.96 -1.01
N GLU A 167 -9.91 5.60 0.05
CA GLU A 167 -10.13 6.53 1.17
C GLU A 167 -8.84 6.84 1.96
N ILE A 168 -7.92 5.89 2.08
CA ILE A 168 -6.60 6.14 2.70
C ILE A 168 -5.79 7.11 1.82
N GLU A 169 -5.71 6.84 0.51
CA GLU A 169 -5.02 7.70 -0.45
C GLU A 169 -5.59 9.12 -0.47
N LYS A 170 -6.92 9.23 -0.54
CA LYS A 170 -7.64 10.50 -0.50
C LYS A 170 -7.40 11.25 0.79
N LYS A 171 -7.47 10.58 1.95
CA LYS A 171 -7.19 11.19 3.25
C LYS A 171 -5.76 11.75 3.28
N PHE A 172 -4.79 10.97 2.83
CA PHE A 172 -3.40 11.41 2.77
C PHE A 172 -3.22 12.59 1.82
N PHE A 173 -3.82 12.54 0.62
CA PHE A 173 -3.80 13.64 -0.34
C PHE A 173 -4.36 14.94 0.27
N LEU A 174 -5.49 14.86 0.96
CA LEU A 174 -6.10 16.04 1.60
C LEU A 174 -5.21 16.60 2.72
N GLU A 175 -4.58 15.74 3.53
CA GLU A 175 -3.61 16.13 4.56
C GLU A 175 -2.38 16.81 3.94
N MET A 176 -1.85 16.25 2.85
CA MET A 176 -0.75 16.86 2.07
C MET A 176 -1.17 18.23 1.51
N LYS A 177 -2.36 18.33 0.92
CA LYS A 177 -2.89 19.59 0.36
C LYS A 177 -3.02 20.66 1.46
N GLN A 178 -3.57 20.33 2.62
CA GLN A 178 -3.66 21.23 3.79
C GLN A 178 -2.27 21.73 4.22
N ASN A 179 -1.25 20.88 4.11
CA ASN A 179 0.13 21.19 4.44
C ASN A 179 0.95 21.77 3.28
N LYS A 180 0.30 22.27 2.22
CA LYS A 180 0.95 22.83 1.02
C LYS A 180 1.97 21.86 0.39
N PHE A 181 1.63 20.57 0.40
CA PHE A 181 2.44 19.45 -0.08
C PHE A 181 3.83 19.31 0.58
N ASN A 182 3.98 19.82 1.81
CA ASN A 182 5.19 19.61 2.60
C ASN A 182 5.10 18.31 3.42
N ILE A 183 5.74 17.25 2.94
CA ILE A 183 5.73 15.94 3.59
C ILE A 183 6.34 15.96 5.00
N LEU A 184 7.28 16.86 5.32
CA LEU A 184 7.86 16.97 6.65
C LEU A 184 6.86 17.51 7.69
N LYS A 185 5.82 18.24 7.25
CA LYS A 185 4.73 18.64 8.14
C LYS A 185 3.77 17.50 8.44
N VAL A 186 3.58 16.59 7.49
CA VAL A 186 2.72 15.40 7.65
C VAL A 186 3.45 14.31 8.45
N TYR A 187 4.73 14.13 8.21
CA TYR A 187 5.60 13.18 8.89
C TYR A 187 6.80 13.89 9.56
N PRO A 188 6.61 14.48 10.76
CA PRO A 188 7.65 15.26 11.42
C PRO A 188 8.86 14.45 11.91
N PHE A 189 8.77 13.11 11.90
CA PHE A 189 9.89 12.23 12.21
C PHE A 189 10.86 12.03 11.04
N LEU A 190 10.52 12.48 9.81
CA LEU A 190 11.42 12.41 8.67
C LEU A 190 12.54 13.45 8.80
N SER A 191 13.76 13.09 8.39
CA SER A 191 14.86 14.07 8.23
C SER A 191 14.84 14.72 6.84
N LYS A 192 15.31 15.97 6.76
CA LYS A 192 15.51 16.69 5.50
C LYS A 192 16.38 15.90 4.50
N GLU A 193 17.42 15.24 4.99
CA GLU A 193 18.29 14.35 4.20
C GLU A 193 17.52 13.31 3.36
N MET A 194 16.39 12.80 3.87
CA MET A 194 15.60 11.79 3.16
C MET A 194 14.85 12.36 1.94
N LEU A 195 14.76 13.69 1.80
CA LEU A 195 14.12 14.33 0.64
C LEU A 195 15.04 14.42 -0.58
N GLU A 196 16.34 14.21 -0.36
CA GLU A 196 17.41 14.37 -1.34
C GLU A 196 17.90 13.02 -1.91
N GLU A 197 17.44 11.90 -1.32
CA GLU A 197 17.58 10.53 -1.84
C GLU A 197 16.59 10.25 -2.99
#